data_AF-A0A452E8A5-F1
#
_entry.id   AF-A0A452E8A5-F1
#
_cell.length_a   1.000
_cell.length_b   1.000
_cell.length_c   1.000
_cell.angle_alpha   90.00
_cell.angle_beta   90.00
_cell.angle_gamma   90.00
#
_symmetry.space_group_name_H-M   'P 1'
#
loop_
_entity.id
_entity.type
_entity.pdbx_description
1 polymer ?
#
loop_
_entity_poly.entity_id
_entity_poly.type
_entity_poly.pdbx_seq_one_letter_code
_entity_poly.pdbx_strand_id
1 'polypeptide(L)'
;MCQEFEQNASAFLNWILETRCAVISLLKETGTLESQLEANKRKQKEIQAKKHQLTKIEDLGESLEEALVLDLKYSTIGLAQQWDQLYQLGMRRQHSLEQQIQARDITGLSEETRQEFETTFRHFDENLTGRLSHKDFRSCLRGLNYYLPMVEEGEPEPKFEKFLDAVDPGRKGYISKDEYIDFLTDKESENIRSSDELEDSFQALAEGKAYITKEDMKQVRFPFVSTLTALSSSSRFCSSQVWLPSYYRQLLSSSPCFLRYCHALVIICFGHYLMLF
;
A
#
# COMPACT_ATOMS: atom_id res chain seq x y z
N MET A 1 12.04 53.16 4.40
CA MET A 1 12.79 51.94 4.75
C MET A 1 12.37 51.39 6.12
N CYS A 2 12.55 52.10 7.25
CA CYS A 2 12.18 51.54 8.58
C CYS A 2 10.69 51.16 8.71
N GLN A 3 9.77 52.06 8.32
CA GLN A 3 8.33 51.76 8.36
C GLN A 3 7.94 50.58 7.47
N GLU A 4 8.57 50.45 6.29
CA GLU A 4 8.32 49.32 5.39
C GLU A 4 8.84 48.02 6.02
N PHE A 5 10.04 48.01 6.60
CA PHE A 5 10.57 46.87 7.32
C PHE A 5 9.64 46.45 8.47
N GLU A 6 9.22 47.37 9.32
CA GLU A 6 8.33 47.07 10.45
C GLU A 6 6.98 46.52 10.03
N GLN A 7 6.38 47.05 8.96
CA GLN A 7 5.13 46.55 8.42
C GLN A 7 5.29 45.12 7.86
N ASN A 8 6.35 44.85 7.09
CA ASN A 8 6.59 43.51 6.57
C ASN A 8 6.90 42.51 7.69
N ALA A 9 7.75 42.89 8.64
CA ALA A 9 8.15 42.05 9.78
C ALA A 9 6.97 41.70 10.70
N SER A 10 6.16 42.70 11.07
CA SER A 10 4.97 42.48 11.92
C SER A 10 3.92 41.62 11.23
N ALA A 11 3.64 41.87 9.94
CA ALA A 11 2.70 41.06 9.16
C ALA A 11 3.19 39.61 9.02
N PHE A 12 4.48 39.41 8.78
CA PHE A 12 5.07 38.08 8.67
C PHE A 12 5.04 37.32 10.00
N LEU A 13 5.34 37.99 11.12
CA LEU A 13 5.25 37.39 12.45
C LEU A 13 3.83 36.94 12.78
N ASN A 14 2.83 37.79 12.54
CA ASN A 14 1.42 37.43 12.75
C ASN A 14 1.03 36.21 11.91
N TRP A 15 1.43 36.18 10.64
CA TRP A 15 1.20 35.04 9.77
C TRP A 15 1.88 33.75 10.28
N ILE A 16 3.11 33.83 10.82
CA ILE A 16 3.78 32.67 11.44
C ILE A 16 2.94 32.13 12.60
N LEU A 17 2.47 33.01 13.49
CA LEU A 17 1.72 32.62 14.68
C LEU A 17 0.38 31.95 14.30
N GLU A 18 -0.37 32.56 13.37
CA GLU A 18 -1.63 32.00 12.86
C GLU A 18 -1.40 30.64 12.20
N THR A 19 -0.36 30.54 11.36
CA THR A 19 -0.04 29.30 10.65
C THR A 19 0.41 28.21 11.60
N ARG A 20 1.17 28.56 12.65
CA ARG A 20 1.56 27.61 13.71
C ARG A 20 0.35 27.06 14.44
N CYS A 21 -0.63 27.91 14.79
CA CYS A 21 -1.90 27.46 15.36
C CYS A 21 -2.66 26.53 14.41
N ALA A 22 -2.73 26.85 13.11
CA ALA A 22 -3.36 25.99 12.12
C ALA A 22 -2.68 24.61 12.00
N VAL A 23 -1.35 24.56 11.96
CA VAL A 23 -0.58 23.30 11.92
C VAL A 23 -0.81 22.46 13.20
N ILE A 24 -0.90 23.11 14.36
CA ILE A 24 -1.23 22.45 15.63
C ILE A 24 -2.68 21.91 15.61
N SER A 25 -3.63 22.65 15.06
CA SER A 25 -5.01 22.18 14.92
C SER A 25 -5.10 20.96 14.02
N LEU A 26 -4.35 20.96 12.90
CA LEU A 26 -4.25 19.76 12.07
C LEU A 26 -3.80 18.58 12.93
N LEU A 27 -2.94 18.74 13.96
CA LEU A 27 -2.36 17.60 14.72
C LEU A 27 -3.42 16.84 15.51
N LYS A 28 -4.55 17.50 15.74
CA LYS A 28 -5.70 16.96 16.46
C LYS A 28 -6.82 16.53 15.52
N GLU A 29 -6.66 16.74 14.22
CA GLU A 29 -7.68 16.43 13.24
C GLU A 29 -7.83 14.91 13.08
N THR A 30 -9.08 14.43 13.16
CA THR A 30 -9.43 13.03 13.01
C THR A 30 -9.87 12.77 11.57
N GLY A 31 -9.26 11.78 10.92
CA GLY A 31 -9.51 11.46 9.52
C GLY A 31 -8.51 10.41 9.02
N THR A 32 -8.64 9.99 7.76
CA THR A 32 -7.70 9.03 7.15
C THR A 32 -6.29 9.60 7.09
N LEU A 33 -5.27 8.75 7.19
CA LEU A 33 -3.86 9.17 7.17
C LEU A 33 -3.53 9.91 5.86
N GLU A 34 -4.13 9.51 4.74
CA GLU A 34 -3.97 10.14 3.43
C GLU A 34 -4.56 11.54 3.39
N SER A 35 -5.76 11.73 3.94
CA SER A 35 -6.40 13.04 4.00
C SER A 35 -5.59 14.01 4.87
N GLN A 36 -5.13 13.52 6.03
CA GLN A 36 -4.24 14.28 6.92
C GLN A 36 -2.91 14.62 6.26
N LEU A 37 -2.32 13.69 5.51
CA LEU A 37 -1.07 13.90 4.77
C LEU A 37 -1.26 14.95 3.68
N GLU A 38 -2.35 14.88 2.92
CA GLU A 38 -2.64 15.85 1.86
C GLU A 38 -2.93 17.24 2.42
N ALA A 39 -3.67 17.33 3.54
CA ALA A 39 -3.87 18.60 4.24
C ALA A 39 -2.55 19.20 4.74
N ASN A 40 -1.67 18.36 5.31
CA ASN A 40 -0.36 18.79 5.76
C ASN A 40 0.55 19.23 4.60
N LYS A 41 0.60 18.48 3.49
CA LYS A 41 1.35 18.83 2.27
C LYS A 41 0.90 20.15 1.67
N ARG A 42 -0.41 20.41 1.63
CA ARG A 42 -0.95 21.70 1.19
C ARG A 42 -0.47 22.85 2.08
N LYS A 43 -0.59 22.69 3.40
CA LYS A 43 -0.10 23.71 4.35
C LYS A 43 1.42 23.90 4.26
N GLN A 44 2.17 22.83 4.03
CA GLN A 44 3.63 22.89 3.88
C GLN A 44 4.05 23.68 2.64
N LYS A 45 3.34 23.49 1.52
CA LYS A 45 3.56 24.30 0.30
C LYS A 45 3.28 25.78 0.54
N GLU A 46 2.24 26.13 1.29
CA GLU A 46 1.96 27.52 1.68
C GLU A 46 3.10 28.11 2.53
N ILE A 47 3.62 27.34 3.50
CA ILE A 47 4.75 27.78 4.35
C ILE A 47 6.02 27.98 3.52
N GLN A 48 6.30 27.05 2.61
CA GLN A 48 7.45 27.15 1.70
C GLN A 48 7.32 28.35 0.77
N ALA A 49 6.12 28.60 0.23
CA ALA A 49 5.88 29.74 -0.64
C ALA A 49 6.21 31.04 0.09
N LYS A 50 5.85 31.19 1.38
CA LYS A 50 6.11 32.39 2.17
C LYS A 50 7.58 32.70 2.46
N LYS A 51 8.53 31.82 2.07
CA LYS A 51 9.97 32.09 2.15
C LYS A 51 10.40 33.37 1.40
N HIS A 52 9.76 33.70 0.27
CA HIS A 52 10.07 34.94 -0.46
C HIS A 52 9.84 36.21 0.38
N GLN A 53 8.85 36.18 1.29
CA GLN A 53 8.55 37.32 2.14
C GLN A 53 9.61 37.48 3.25
N LEU A 54 10.16 36.37 3.74
CA LEU A 54 11.31 36.39 4.65
C LEU A 54 12.53 37.00 3.96
N THR A 55 12.85 36.56 2.74
CA THR A 55 13.97 37.12 1.96
C THR A 55 13.82 38.63 1.77
N LYS A 56 12.62 39.13 1.44
CA LYS A 56 12.37 40.58 1.35
C LYS A 56 12.66 41.31 2.68
N ILE A 57 12.32 40.70 3.83
CA ILE A 57 12.58 41.29 5.15
C ILE A 57 14.08 41.30 5.46
N GLU A 58 14.81 40.25 5.06
CA GLU A 58 16.26 40.16 5.19
C GLU A 58 16.95 41.24 4.35
N ASP A 59 16.58 41.39 3.07
CA ASP A 59 17.14 42.41 2.16
C ASP A 59 16.90 43.84 2.68
N LEU A 60 15.70 44.10 3.21
CA LEU A 60 15.37 45.38 3.85
C LEU A 60 16.15 45.61 5.14
N GLY A 61 16.41 44.54 5.91
CA GLY A 61 17.22 44.59 7.11
C GLY A 61 18.69 44.92 6.80
N GLU A 62 19.26 44.29 5.77
CA GLU A 62 20.60 44.57 5.28
C GLU A 62 20.72 46.03 4.80
N SER A 63 19.75 46.51 4.02
CA SER A 63 19.71 47.91 3.58
C SER A 63 19.65 48.92 4.73
N LEU A 64 19.01 48.56 5.85
CA LEU A 64 18.93 49.38 7.06
C LEU A 64 20.24 49.36 7.85
N GLU A 65 20.90 48.21 7.92
CA GLU A 65 22.21 48.03 8.53
C GLU A 65 23.29 48.83 7.77
N GLU A 66 23.28 48.80 6.43
CA GLU A 66 24.14 49.63 5.59
C GLU A 66 23.93 51.14 5.83
N ALA A 67 22.69 51.53 6.16
CA ALA A 67 22.34 52.90 6.54
C ALA A 67 22.64 53.23 8.02
N LEU A 68 23.30 52.32 8.76
CA LEU A 68 23.64 52.41 10.19
C LEU A 68 22.41 52.53 11.12
N VAL A 69 21.25 52.02 10.68
CA VAL A 69 20.03 51.94 11.50
C VAL A 69 19.95 50.57 12.15
N LEU A 70 20.46 50.46 13.38
CA LEU A 70 20.59 49.18 14.09
C LEU A 70 19.48 48.92 15.12
N ASP A 71 18.79 49.96 15.60
CA ASP A 71 17.71 49.83 16.58
C ASP A 71 16.40 49.43 15.90
N LEU A 72 16.31 48.15 15.54
CA LEU A 72 15.15 47.56 14.88
C LEU A 72 14.27 46.84 15.90
N LYS A 73 12.96 47.11 15.84
CA LYS A 73 11.96 46.46 16.69
C LYS A 73 11.86 44.94 16.48
N TYR A 74 12.22 44.46 15.29
CA TYR A 74 12.16 43.06 14.91
C TYR A 74 13.52 42.59 14.43
N SER A 75 13.97 41.43 14.91
CA SER A 75 15.20 40.79 14.44
C SER A 75 14.92 39.94 13.19
N THR A 76 15.63 40.21 12.10
CA THR A 76 15.61 39.39 10.86
C THR A 76 15.95 37.94 11.16
N ILE A 77 17.03 37.71 11.92
CA ILE A 77 17.47 36.38 12.38
C ILE A 77 16.37 35.70 13.21
N GLY A 78 15.73 36.43 14.12
CA GLY A 78 14.65 35.90 14.94
C GLY A 78 13.44 35.45 14.11
N LEU A 79 13.08 36.21 13.07
CA LEU A 79 11.98 35.84 12.15
C LEU A 79 12.34 34.62 11.30
N ALA A 80 13.57 34.54 10.80
CA ALA A 80 14.06 33.38 10.06
C ALA A 80 13.99 32.11 10.92
N GLN A 81 14.47 32.18 12.16
CA GLN A 81 14.39 31.05 13.10
C GLN A 81 12.95 30.61 13.37
N GLN A 82 12.01 31.55 13.53
CA GLN A 82 10.61 31.20 13.76
C GLN A 82 9.94 30.54 12.55
N TRP A 83 10.30 30.99 11.34
CA TRP A 83 9.86 30.36 10.09
C TRP A 83 10.44 28.95 9.95
N ASP A 84 11.75 28.77 10.19
CA ASP A 84 12.40 27.46 10.14
C ASP A 84 11.76 26.47 11.13
N GLN A 85 11.50 26.90 12.36
CA GLN A 85 10.80 26.07 13.35
C GLN A 85 9.42 25.62 12.87
N LEU A 86 8.66 26.52 12.23
CA LEU A 86 7.34 26.22 11.68
C LEU A 86 7.46 25.24 10.49
N TYR A 87 8.40 25.48 9.59
CA TYR A 87 8.66 24.62 8.44
C TYR A 87 9.04 23.20 8.88
N GLN A 88 9.95 23.08 9.85
CA GLN A 88 10.40 21.81 10.40
C GLN A 88 9.28 21.08 11.16
N LEU A 89 8.39 21.80 11.84
CA LEU A 89 7.22 21.19 12.48
C LEU A 89 6.32 20.49 11.45
N GLY A 90 6.06 21.15 10.31
CA GLY A 90 5.30 20.56 9.22
C GLY A 90 6.00 19.36 8.59
N MET A 91 7.31 19.46 8.30
CA MET A 91 8.10 18.35 7.74
C MET A 91 8.11 17.11 8.65
N ARG A 92 8.34 17.28 9.96
CA ARG A 92 8.35 16.16 10.92
C ARG A 92 7.02 15.44 10.94
N ARG A 93 5.92 16.19 10.83
CA ARG A 93 4.60 15.60 10.75
C ARG A 93 4.39 14.84 9.46
N GLN A 94 4.74 15.44 8.32
CA GLN A 94 4.61 14.79 7.02
C GLN A 94 5.34 13.44 7.05
N HIS A 95 6.57 13.42 7.55
CA HIS A 95 7.36 12.20 7.68
C HIS A 95 6.71 11.17 8.60
N SER A 96 6.17 11.60 9.75
CA SER A 96 5.46 10.71 10.68
C SER A 96 4.21 10.09 10.05
N LEU A 97 3.45 10.85 9.28
CA LEU A 97 2.29 10.35 8.54
C LEU A 97 2.70 9.38 7.41
N GLU A 98 3.75 9.72 6.65
CA GLU A 98 4.29 8.85 5.60
C GLU A 98 4.82 7.54 6.18
N GLN A 99 5.50 7.56 7.33
CA GLN A 99 5.93 6.35 8.04
C GLN A 99 4.75 5.50 8.52
N GLN A 100 3.67 6.11 9.02
CA GLN A 100 2.48 5.39 9.44
C GLN A 100 1.76 4.74 8.26
N ILE A 101 1.62 5.46 7.14
CA ILE A 101 1.07 4.92 5.89
C ILE A 101 1.94 3.79 5.38
N GLN A 102 3.26 3.99 5.33
CA GLN A 102 4.20 2.98 4.87
C GLN A 102 4.18 1.75 5.78
N ALA A 103 4.09 1.89 7.11
CA ALA A 103 3.96 0.75 8.01
C ALA A 103 2.67 -0.04 7.74
N ARG A 104 1.55 0.66 7.49
CA ARG A 104 0.29 0.05 7.09
C ARG A 104 0.38 -0.65 5.72
N ASP A 105 1.05 -0.03 4.76
CA ASP A 105 1.19 -0.56 3.40
C ASP A 105 2.24 -1.69 3.34
N ILE A 106 3.26 -1.67 4.21
CA ILE A 106 4.20 -2.79 4.43
C ILE A 106 3.50 -3.97 5.09
N THR A 107 2.51 -3.73 5.96
CA THR A 107 1.61 -4.80 6.41
C THR A 107 0.70 -5.31 5.29
N GLY A 108 0.66 -4.67 4.11
CA GLY A 108 0.25 -5.25 2.82
C GLY A 108 -1.20 -5.72 2.68
N LEU A 109 -1.96 -5.77 3.76
CA LEU A 109 -3.31 -6.27 3.80
C LEU A 109 -4.27 -5.09 3.76
N SER A 110 -5.21 -5.13 2.83
CA SER A 110 -6.40 -4.30 2.94
C SER A 110 -7.12 -4.62 4.27
N GLU A 111 -7.77 -3.64 4.87
CA GLU A 111 -8.54 -3.86 6.11
C GLU A 111 -9.62 -4.95 5.92
N GLU A 112 -10.13 -5.10 4.70
CA GLU A 112 -11.04 -6.18 4.30
C GLU A 112 -10.35 -7.55 4.38
N THR A 113 -9.15 -7.70 3.83
CA THR A 113 -8.36 -8.95 3.89
C THR A 113 -7.99 -9.29 5.33
N ARG A 114 -7.62 -8.29 6.14
CA ARG A 114 -7.36 -8.48 7.57
C ARG A 114 -8.61 -8.97 8.30
N GLN A 115 -9.79 -8.40 8.00
CA GLN A 115 -11.07 -8.85 8.55
C GLN A 115 -11.47 -10.24 8.07
N GLU A 116 -11.15 -10.63 6.83
CA GLU A 116 -11.32 -12.00 6.34
C GLU A 116 -10.48 -12.99 7.14
N PHE A 117 -9.24 -12.64 7.47
CA PHE A 117 -8.39 -13.48 8.31
C PHE A 117 -8.94 -13.59 9.73
N GLU A 118 -9.42 -12.50 10.33
CA GLU A 118 -10.05 -12.54 11.65
C GLU A 118 -11.35 -13.36 11.66
N THR A 119 -12.15 -13.26 10.59
CA THR A 119 -13.41 -14.02 10.45
C THR A 119 -13.11 -15.50 10.29
N THR A 120 -12.11 -15.85 9.49
CA THR A 120 -11.65 -17.22 9.30
C THR A 120 -11.09 -17.80 10.60
N PHE A 121 -10.27 -17.04 11.32
CA PHE A 121 -9.73 -17.46 12.63
C PHE A 121 -10.87 -17.79 13.61
N ARG A 122 -11.87 -16.91 13.70
CA ARG A 122 -13.03 -17.10 14.59
C ARG A 122 -13.88 -18.31 14.21
N HIS A 123 -13.96 -18.63 12.93
CA HIS A 123 -14.67 -19.82 12.47
C HIS A 123 -14.04 -21.10 13.00
N PHE A 124 -12.70 -21.16 13.06
CA PHE A 124 -11.96 -22.33 13.54
C PHE A 124 -11.68 -22.30 15.05
N ASP A 125 -11.72 -21.14 15.71
CA ASP A 125 -11.68 -21.00 17.17
C ASP A 125 -13.10 -21.12 17.77
N GLU A 126 -13.74 -22.29 17.57
CA GLU A 126 -15.13 -22.55 18.00
C GLU A 126 -15.36 -22.29 19.51
N ASN A 127 -14.31 -22.47 20.32
CA ASN A 127 -14.35 -22.32 21.77
C ASN A 127 -13.96 -20.89 22.24
N LEU A 128 -13.70 -19.95 21.33
CA LEU A 128 -13.29 -18.57 21.62
C LEU A 128 -12.11 -18.48 22.59
N THR A 129 -11.17 -19.41 22.46
CA THR A 129 -10.00 -19.51 23.33
C THR A 129 -8.91 -18.51 22.96
N GLY A 130 -9.03 -17.89 21.78
CA GLY A 130 -8.01 -17.05 21.17
C GLY A 130 -6.82 -17.86 20.63
N ARG A 131 -6.98 -19.18 20.47
CA ARG A 131 -5.92 -20.12 20.11
C ARG A 131 -6.44 -21.17 19.13
N LEU A 132 -5.68 -21.46 18.09
CA LEU A 132 -5.93 -22.58 17.19
C LEU A 132 -5.01 -23.75 17.54
N SER A 133 -5.55 -24.97 17.59
CA SER A 133 -4.72 -26.16 17.63
C SER A 133 -4.01 -26.35 16.28
N HIS A 134 -2.95 -27.16 16.23
CA HIS A 134 -2.30 -27.48 14.95
C HIS A 134 -3.27 -28.15 13.96
N LYS A 135 -4.27 -28.90 14.45
CA LYS A 135 -5.32 -29.51 13.60
C LYS A 135 -6.24 -28.45 12.98
N ASP A 136 -6.61 -27.44 13.76
CA ASP A 136 -7.52 -26.38 13.30
C ASP A 136 -6.78 -25.43 12.35
N PHE A 137 -5.53 -25.08 12.67
CA PHE A 137 -4.66 -24.31 11.78
C PHE A 137 -4.43 -25.02 10.44
N ARG A 138 -4.20 -26.34 10.46
CA ARG A 138 -4.10 -27.14 9.24
C ARG A 138 -5.37 -27.10 8.39
N SER A 139 -6.53 -27.16 9.03
CA SER A 139 -7.83 -27.09 8.37
C SER A 139 -8.06 -25.69 7.77
N CYS A 140 -7.62 -24.65 8.48
CA CYS A 140 -7.64 -23.28 8.02
C CYS A 140 -6.76 -23.06 6.78
N LEU A 141 -5.51 -23.54 6.78
CA LEU A 141 -4.62 -23.46 5.61
C LEU A 141 -5.23 -24.12 4.36
N ARG A 142 -5.91 -25.27 4.52
CA ARG A 142 -6.67 -25.90 3.43
C ARG A 142 -7.83 -25.04 2.94
N GLY A 143 -8.57 -24.41 3.86
CA GLY A 143 -9.65 -23.47 3.53
C GLY A 143 -9.17 -22.22 2.79
N LEU A 144 -7.93 -21.79 3.04
CA LEU A 144 -7.24 -20.72 2.33
C LEU A 144 -6.55 -21.18 1.03
N ASN A 145 -6.81 -22.41 0.58
CA ASN A 145 -6.24 -23.03 -0.63
C ASN A 145 -4.73 -23.29 -0.61
N TYR A 146 -4.08 -23.34 0.55
CA TYR A 146 -2.71 -23.85 0.63
C TYR A 146 -2.69 -25.36 0.34
N TYR A 147 -1.85 -25.79 -0.60
CA TYR A 147 -1.71 -27.19 -0.95
C TYR A 147 -0.97 -27.97 0.15
N LEU A 148 -1.75 -28.72 0.93
CA LEU A 148 -1.27 -29.68 1.91
C LEU A 148 -1.69 -31.09 1.48
N PRO A 149 -0.77 -31.96 1.05
CA PRO A 149 -1.10 -33.33 0.65
C PRO A 149 -1.79 -34.05 1.82
N MET A 150 -2.77 -34.90 1.51
CA MET A 150 -3.34 -35.79 2.51
C MET A 150 -2.32 -36.87 2.81
N VAL A 151 -1.97 -37.01 4.08
CA VAL A 151 -1.05 -38.03 4.58
C VAL A 151 -1.79 -38.80 5.68
N GLU A 152 -1.48 -40.09 5.84
CA GLU A 152 -2.14 -40.95 6.83
C GLU A 152 -1.89 -40.46 8.26
N GLU A 153 -2.83 -40.75 9.16
CA GLU A 153 -2.79 -40.32 10.55
C GLU A 153 -1.56 -40.92 11.26
N GLY A 154 -0.56 -40.08 11.55
CA GLY A 154 0.70 -40.48 12.20
C GLY A 154 1.95 -40.39 11.31
N GLU A 155 1.80 -40.11 10.02
CA GLU A 155 2.94 -39.85 9.13
C GLU A 155 3.38 -38.38 9.15
N PRO A 156 4.69 -38.10 9.01
CA PRO A 156 5.21 -36.74 9.03
C PRO A 156 4.81 -35.96 7.77
N GLU A 157 4.36 -34.72 7.97
CA GLU A 157 3.93 -33.84 6.88
C GLU A 157 4.92 -32.70 6.65
N PRO A 158 5.98 -32.91 5.86
CA PRO A 158 7.10 -31.96 5.76
C PRO A 158 6.69 -30.57 5.25
N LYS A 159 5.57 -30.45 4.52
CA LYS A 159 5.03 -29.13 4.11
C LYS A 159 4.31 -28.42 5.26
N PHE A 160 3.55 -29.15 6.06
CA PHE A 160 2.86 -28.59 7.22
C PHE A 160 3.86 -28.23 8.33
N GLU A 161 4.87 -29.07 8.52
CA GLU A 161 5.96 -28.82 9.46
C GLU A 161 6.69 -27.49 9.19
N LYS A 162 6.93 -27.14 7.92
CA LYS A 162 7.51 -25.84 7.56
C LYS A 162 6.63 -24.65 7.96
N PHE A 163 5.31 -24.80 7.90
CA PHE A 163 4.40 -23.76 8.37
C PHE A 163 4.43 -23.67 9.90
N LEU A 164 4.49 -24.81 10.60
CA LEU A 164 4.66 -24.85 12.05
C LEU A 164 6.00 -24.27 12.51
N ASP A 165 7.09 -24.48 11.77
CA ASP A 165 8.39 -23.87 12.09
C ASP A 165 8.35 -22.34 12.01
N ALA A 166 7.50 -21.79 11.14
CA ALA A 166 7.32 -20.34 11.01
C ALA A 166 6.40 -19.77 12.11
N VAL A 167 5.28 -20.44 12.42
CA VAL A 167 4.24 -19.90 13.30
C VAL A 167 4.33 -20.39 14.76
N ASP A 168 4.96 -21.53 15.01
CA ASP A 168 5.14 -22.14 16.33
C ASP A 168 6.53 -22.82 16.46
N PRO A 169 7.65 -22.08 16.34
CA PRO A 169 9.01 -22.63 16.40
C PRO A 169 9.31 -23.33 17.73
N GLY A 170 8.64 -22.92 18.81
CA GLY A 170 8.76 -23.51 20.14
C GLY A 170 7.88 -24.75 20.37
N ARG A 171 7.07 -25.15 19.39
CA ARG A 171 6.12 -26.28 19.46
C ARG A 171 5.27 -26.24 20.73
N LYS A 172 4.70 -25.07 20.98
CA LYS A 172 3.75 -24.82 22.09
C LYS A 172 2.47 -25.67 21.94
N GLY A 173 2.17 -26.13 20.73
CA GLY A 173 0.99 -26.96 20.43
C GLY A 173 -0.26 -26.15 20.11
N TYR A 174 -0.14 -24.82 20.07
CA TYR A 174 -1.21 -23.89 19.71
C TYR A 174 -0.64 -22.64 19.05
N ILE A 175 -1.48 -21.99 18.24
CA ILE A 175 -1.16 -20.77 17.50
C ILE A 175 -2.11 -19.67 17.98
N SER A 176 -1.57 -18.54 18.42
CA SER A 176 -2.39 -17.39 18.82
C SER A 176 -2.93 -16.62 17.62
N LYS A 177 -3.95 -15.79 17.85
CA LYS A 177 -4.52 -14.92 16.81
C LYS A 177 -3.45 -14.05 16.15
N ASP A 178 -2.59 -13.42 16.94
CA ASP A 178 -1.57 -12.50 16.42
C ASP A 178 -0.54 -13.26 15.55
N GLU A 179 -0.06 -14.41 16.01
CA GLU A 179 0.86 -15.27 15.24
C GLU A 179 0.24 -15.76 13.92
N TYR A 180 -1.06 -16.07 13.93
CA TYR A 180 -1.79 -16.47 12.73
C TYR A 180 -1.92 -15.31 11.72
N ILE A 181 -2.29 -14.11 12.19
CA ILE A 181 -2.43 -12.93 11.33
C ILE A 181 -1.06 -12.53 10.77
N ASP A 182 -0.02 -12.49 11.60
CA ASP A 182 1.34 -12.14 11.17
C ASP A 182 1.86 -13.13 10.13
N PHE A 183 1.63 -14.43 10.32
CA PHE A 183 2.00 -15.46 9.36
C PHE A 183 1.30 -15.29 8.00
N LEU A 184 -0.02 -15.05 7.98
CA LEU A 184 -0.75 -14.85 6.72
C LEU A 184 -0.39 -13.51 6.08
N THR A 185 -0.07 -12.50 6.88
CA THR A 185 0.41 -11.19 6.41
C THR A 185 1.74 -11.35 5.67
N ASP A 186 2.69 -12.06 6.26
CA ASP A 186 3.99 -12.34 5.65
C ASP A 186 3.81 -13.08 4.32
N LYS A 187 2.97 -14.12 4.30
CA LYS A 187 2.70 -14.93 3.10
C LYS A 187 1.95 -14.18 2.00
N GLU A 188 0.98 -13.33 2.33
CA GLU A 188 0.32 -12.45 1.36
C GLU A 188 1.28 -11.40 0.82
N SER A 189 2.17 -10.85 1.67
CA SER A 189 3.16 -9.87 1.23
C SER A 189 4.20 -10.46 0.27
N GLU A 190 4.60 -11.72 0.46
CA GLU A 190 5.41 -12.49 -0.51
C GLU A 190 4.65 -12.70 -1.83
N ASN A 191 3.33 -12.95 -1.76
CA ASN A 191 2.50 -13.18 -2.94
C ASN A 191 2.27 -11.89 -3.76
N ILE A 192 2.10 -10.73 -3.11
CA ILE A 192 2.02 -9.42 -3.78
C ILE A 192 3.33 -9.12 -4.53
N ARG A 193 4.49 -9.34 -3.90
CA ARG A 193 5.79 -9.20 -4.55
C ARG A 193 5.98 -10.17 -5.72
N SER A 194 5.48 -11.40 -5.60
CA SER A 194 5.48 -12.37 -6.70
C SER A 194 4.52 -12.00 -7.83
N SER A 195 3.41 -11.30 -7.55
CA SER A 195 2.48 -10.80 -8.57
C SER A 195 3.10 -9.67 -9.38
N ASP A 196 3.81 -8.75 -8.74
CA ASP A 196 4.55 -7.67 -9.40
C ASP A 196 5.68 -8.23 -10.28
N GLU A 197 6.46 -9.20 -9.77
CA GLU A 197 7.49 -9.88 -10.56
C GLU A 197 6.90 -10.66 -11.76
N LEU A 198 5.69 -11.20 -11.61
CA LEU A 198 4.98 -11.93 -12.66
C LEU A 198 4.41 -10.96 -13.70
N GLU A 199 3.88 -9.81 -13.28
CA GLU A 199 3.44 -8.72 -14.17
C GLU A 199 4.63 -8.13 -14.94
N ASP A 200 5.77 -7.90 -14.28
CA ASP A 200 7.02 -7.49 -14.92
C ASP A 200 7.54 -8.53 -15.91
N SER A 201 7.43 -9.82 -15.57
CA SER A 201 7.78 -10.93 -16.46
C SER A 201 6.87 -10.99 -17.69
N PHE A 202 5.59 -10.73 -17.53
CA PHE A 202 4.63 -10.65 -18.62
C PHE A 202 4.82 -9.40 -19.49
N GLN A 203 5.15 -8.26 -18.88
CA GLN A 203 5.42 -7.01 -19.58
C GLN A 203 6.72 -7.09 -20.41
N ALA A 204 7.73 -7.78 -19.87
CA ALA A 204 8.95 -8.12 -20.59
C ALA A 204 8.66 -9.05 -21.79
N LEU A 205 7.77 -10.03 -21.61
CA LEU A 205 7.35 -10.92 -22.70
C LEU A 205 6.53 -10.21 -23.77
N ALA A 206 5.72 -9.24 -23.38
CA ALA A 206 4.94 -8.42 -24.29
C ALA A 206 5.78 -7.38 -25.05
N GLU A 207 7.08 -7.27 -24.76
CA GLU A 207 8.00 -6.26 -25.32
C GLU A 207 7.43 -4.84 -25.19
N GLY A 208 6.74 -4.55 -24.08
CA GLY A 208 6.10 -3.25 -23.83
C GLY A 208 4.74 -3.05 -24.50
N LYS A 209 4.16 -4.07 -25.15
CA LYS A 209 2.78 -4.03 -25.65
C LYS A 209 1.80 -4.23 -24.50
N ALA A 210 0.64 -3.57 -24.58
CA ALA A 210 -0.48 -3.83 -23.66
C ALA A 210 -1.16 -5.20 -23.90
N TYR A 211 -0.63 -6.01 -24.84
CA TYR A 211 -1.14 -7.34 -25.12
C TYR A 211 -0.05 -8.38 -25.45
N ILE A 212 -0.28 -9.64 -25.06
CA ILE A 212 0.58 -10.80 -25.38
C ILE A 212 -0.03 -11.56 -26.55
N THR A 213 0.74 -11.79 -27.61
CA THR A 213 0.32 -12.59 -28.77
C THR A 213 0.69 -14.06 -28.62
N LYS A 214 0.10 -14.92 -29.45
CA LYS A 214 0.43 -16.36 -29.50
C LYS A 214 1.91 -16.59 -29.83
N GLU A 215 2.50 -15.71 -30.63
CA GLU A 215 3.90 -15.72 -30.99
C GLU A 215 4.79 -15.31 -29.82
N ASP A 216 4.38 -14.33 -29.01
CA ASP A 216 5.08 -13.92 -27.79
C ASP A 216 5.08 -15.06 -26.76
N MET A 217 3.95 -15.76 -26.58
CA MET A 217 3.89 -16.94 -25.70
C MET A 217 4.77 -18.11 -26.16
N LYS A 218 5.03 -18.26 -27.46
CA LYS A 218 5.93 -19.32 -28.00
C LYS A 218 7.40 -19.06 -27.69
N GLN A 219 7.79 -17.83 -27.35
CA GLN A 219 9.16 -17.49 -26.96
C GLN A 219 9.47 -17.87 -25.50
N VAL A 220 8.45 -18.28 -24.73
CA VAL A 220 8.59 -18.64 -23.33
C VAL A 220 9.19 -20.04 -23.18
N ARG A 221 10.44 -20.11 -22.69
CA ARG A 221 11.12 -21.39 -22.43
C ARG A 221 10.73 -21.97 -21.06
N PHE A 222 9.63 -22.72 -20.99
CA PHE A 222 9.39 -23.92 -20.16
C PHE A 222 9.37 -23.98 -18.59
N PRO A 223 9.33 -22.90 -17.77
CA PRO A 223 8.72 -23.03 -16.43
C PRO A 223 7.36 -22.33 -16.31
N PHE A 224 6.97 -21.54 -17.31
CA PHE A 224 5.81 -20.65 -17.24
C PHE A 224 4.46 -21.35 -17.49
N VAL A 225 4.46 -22.46 -18.24
CA VAL A 225 3.25 -23.23 -18.55
C VAL A 225 2.65 -23.85 -17.29
N SER A 226 3.50 -24.25 -16.33
CA SER A 226 3.07 -24.78 -15.02
C SER A 226 2.29 -23.73 -14.22
N THR A 227 2.73 -22.46 -14.27
CA THR A 227 2.11 -21.33 -13.56
C THR A 227 0.79 -20.90 -14.19
N LEU A 228 0.68 -20.90 -15.52
CA LEU A 228 -0.57 -20.62 -16.24
C LEU A 228 -1.64 -21.68 -16.00
N THR A 229 -1.24 -22.95 -15.87
CA THR A 229 -2.16 -24.05 -15.55
C THR A 229 -2.68 -23.95 -14.10
N ALA A 230 -1.86 -23.42 -13.18
CA ALA A 230 -2.29 -23.11 -11.82
C ALA A 230 -3.26 -21.91 -11.77
N LEU A 231 -3.00 -20.86 -12.55
CA LEU A 231 -3.82 -19.64 -12.60
C LEU A 231 -5.19 -19.84 -13.29
N SER A 232 -5.32 -20.75 -14.27
CA SER A 232 -6.64 -21.10 -14.84
C SER A 232 -7.58 -21.79 -13.84
N SER A 233 -7.01 -22.28 -12.72
CA SER A 233 -7.73 -22.97 -11.64
C SER A 233 -8.17 -22.01 -10.53
N SER A 234 -7.63 -20.79 -10.50
CA SER A 234 -7.92 -19.76 -9.49
C SER A 234 -8.93 -18.75 -10.04
N SER A 235 -10.11 -18.71 -9.44
CA SER A 235 -11.29 -17.92 -9.84
C SER A 235 -11.09 -16.39 -9.95
N ARG A 236 -9.93 -15.83 -9.56
CA ARG A 236 -9.67 -14.38 -9.62
C ARG A 236 -9.18 -13.86 -10.97
N PHE A 237 -8.70 -14.71 -11.88
CA PHE A 237 -8.22 -14.25 -13.20
C PHE A 237 -9.37 -13.84 -14.15
N CYS A 238 -10.61 -14.23 -13.83
CA CYS A 238 -11.79 -13.93 -14.66
C CYS A 238 -12.40 -12.54 -14.37
N SER A 239 -11.96 -11.86 -13.30
CA SER A 239 -12.58 -10.61 -12.84
C SER A 239 -11.91 -9.34 -13.37
N SER A 240 -10.67 -9.43 -13.88
CA SER A 240 -9.99 -8.31 -14.53
C SER A 240 -10.38 -8.27 -16.01
N GLN A 241 -11.40 -7.46 -16.33
CA GLN A 241 -11.95 -7.18 -17.68
C GLN A 241 -10.96 -6.50 -18.67
N VAL A 242 -9.66 -6.77 -18.57
CA VAL A 242 -8.63 -6.02 -19.30
C VAL A 242 -8.30 -6.65 -20.66
N TRP A 243 -8.80 -7.84 -20.97
CA TRP A 243 -8.27 -8.65 -22.08
C TRP A 243 -9.28 -9.18 -23.09
N LEU A 244 -10.41 -8.50 -23.30
CA LEU A 244 -11.37 -8.85 -24.36
C LEU A 244 -11.34 -7.84 -25.53
N PRO A 245 -11.18 -8.30 -26.80
CA PRO A 245 -11.28 -7.46 -27.98
C PRO A 245 -12.59 -6.67 -28.05
N SER A 246 -12.55 -5.48 -28.65
CA SER A 246 -13.63 -4.47 -28.68
C SER A 246 -14.99 -5.02 -29.11
N TYR A 247 -15.02 -6.07 -29.94
CA TYR A 247 -16.23 -6.75 -30.43
C TYR A 247 -17.05 -7.42 -29.30
N TYR A 248 -16.41 -7.94 -28.26
CA TYR A 248 -17.10 -8.61 -27.14
C TYR A 248 -17.60 -7.64 -26.06
N ARG A 249 -17.06 -6.42 -26.03
CA ARG A 249 -17.44 -5.37 -25.05
C ARG A 249 -18.88 -4.87 -25.26
N GLN A 250 -19.39 -4.96 -26.50
CA GLN A 250 -20.74 -4.52 -26.88
C GLN A 250 -21.84 -5.56 -26.59
N LEU A 251 -21.47 -6.84 -26.45
CA LEU A 251 -22.38 -7.93 -26.06
C LEU A 251 -22.55 -8.02 -24.53
N LEU A 252 -21.56 -7.55 -23.75
CA LEU A 252 -21.56 -7.58 -22.28
C LEU A 252 -22.54 -6.59 -21.63
N SER A 253 -22.94 -5.52 -22.33
CA SER A 253 -23.83 -4.49 -21.76
C SER A 253 -25.31 -4.86 -21.75
N SER A 254 -25.71 -5.99 -22.34
CA SER A 254 -27.10 -6.18 -22.80
C SER A 254 -27.83 -7.42 -22.26
N SER A 255 -27.26 -8.22 -21.35
CA SER A 255 -27.98 -9.39 -20.78
C SER A 255 -27.40 -9.88 -19.43
N PRO A 256 -28.21 -10.06 -18.36
CA PRO A 256 -27.72 -10.42 -17.02
C PRO A 256 -27.33 -11.91 -16.84
N CYS A 257 -27.47 -12.77 -17.84
CA CYS A 257 -27.41 -14.22 -17.66
C CYS A 257 -26.09 -14.90 -18.12
N PHE A 258 -25.04 -14.16 -18.48
CA PHE A 258 -23.90 -14.72 -19.22
C PHE A 258 -22.68 -15.19 -18.38
N LEU A 259 -22.71 -15.09 -17.05
CA LEU A 259 -21.59 -15.54 -16.20
C LEU A 259 -21.29 -17.06 -16.31
N ARG A 260 -22.23 -17.86 -16.85
CA ARG A 260 -22.02 -19.29 -17.13
C ARG A 260 -21.29 -19.59 -18.45
N TYR A 261 -21.21 -18.63 -19.38
CA TYR A 261 -20.60 -18.86 -20.70
C TYR A 261 -19.11 -18.49 -20.77
N CYS A 262 -18.58 -17.68 -19.85
CA CYS A 262 -17.14 -17.39 -19.79
C CYS A 262 -16.31 -18.65 -19.45
N HIS A 263 -16.90 -19.61 -18.72
CA HIS A 263 -16.30 -20.92 -18.51
C HIS A 263 -16.16 -21.71 -19.83
N ALA A 264 -17.06 -21.52 -20.80
CA ALA A 264 -17.04 -22.25 -22.07
C ALA A 264 -15.99 -21.71 -23.05
N LEU A 265 -15.69 -20.41 -23.05
CA LEU A 265 -14.73 -19.82 -23.99
C LEU A 265 -13.26 -20.13 -23.63
N VAL A 266 -12.93 -20.24 -22.34
CA VAL A 266 -11.61 -20.71 -21.90
C VAL A 266 -11.43 -22.20 -22.24
N ILE A 267 -12.49 -23.00 -22.13
CA ILE A 267 -12.49 -24.41 -22.54
C ILE A 267 -12.39 -24.57 -24.07
N ILE A 268 -13.00 -23.69 -24.88
CA ILE A 268 -12.93 -23.78 -26.35
C ILE A 268 -11.53 -23.40 -26.87
N CYS A 269 -10.85 -22.43 -26.26
CA CYS A 269 -9.47 -22.08 -26.63
C CYS A 269 -8.43 -23.12 -26.21
N PHE A 270 -8.61 -23.80 -25.06
CA PHE A 270 -7.74 -24.90 -24.62
C PHE A 270 -8.08 -26.24 -25.28
N GLY A 271 -9.35 -26.51 -25.58
CA GLY A 271 -9.82 -27.75 -26.20
C GLY A 271 -9.30 -27.97 -27.62
N HIS A 272 -9.01 -26.91 -28.36
CA HIS A 272 -8.39 -27.01 -29.69
C HIS A 272 -6.88 -27.25 -29.66
N TYR A 273 -6.21 -26.99 -28.53
CA TYR A 273 -4.76 -27.22 -28.39
C TYR A 273 -4.43 -28.66 -27.95
N LEU A 274 -5.33 -29.32 -27.22
CA LEU A 274 -5.16 -30.72 -26.79
C LEU A 274 -5.54 -31.78 -27.83
N MET A 275 -6.19 -31.42 -28.95
CA MET A 275 -6.52 -32.36 -30.04
C MET A 275 -5.48 -32.41 -31.17
N LEU A 276 -4.40 -31.62 -31.07
CA LEU A 276 -3.33 -31.58 -32.08
C LEU A 276 -1.99 -32.15 -31.58
N PHE A 277 -1.99 -32.87 -30.45
CA PHE A 277 -0.89 -33.72 -29.98
C PHE A 277 -1.42 -35.04 -29.44
#